data_AF-A0A972Z1T6-F1
#
_entry.id   AF-A0A972Z1T6-F1
#
_cell.length_a   1.000
_cell.length_b   1.000
_cell.length_c   1.000
_cell.angle_alpha   90.00
_cell.angle_beta   90.00
_cell.angle_gamma   90.00
#
_symmetry.space_group_name_H-M   'P 1'
#
loop_
_entity.id
_entity.type
_entity.pdbx_description
1 polymer ?
#
loop_
_entity_poly.entity_id
_entity_poly.type
_entity_poly.pdbx_seq_one_letter_code
_entity_poly.pdbx_strand_id
1 'polypeptide(L)' 'MDLRRHFIEHPASVDETYGEHARAALGFAASLAAASVAAAVHAVVPALCERSASRRVCALYDKMTTGKRAANAPQRLAA' A
#
# COMPACT_ATOMS: atom_id res chain seq x y z
N MET A 1 -21.97 -1.84 14.02
CA MET A 1 -20.60 -1.88 13.49
C MET A 1 -19.83 -2.88 14.33
N ASP A 2 -19.58 -4.07 13.79
CA ASP A 2 -18.95 -5.15 14.55
C ASP A 2 -17.43 -5.02 14.48
N LEU A 3 -16.82 -4.52 15.57
CA LEU A 3 -15.36 -4.39 15.68
C LEU A 3 -14.64 -5.73 15.47
N ARG A 4 -15.27 -6.86 15.84
CA ARG A 4 -14.64 -8.17 15.74
C ARG A 4 -14.39 -8.55 14.27
N ARG A 5 -15.35 -8.22 13.40
CA ARG A 5 -15.25 -8.45 11.96
C ARG A 5 -14.11 -7.68 11.31
N HIS A 6 -13.96 -6.40 11.65
CA HIS A 6 -12.95 -5.53 11.02
C HIS A 6 -11.53 -5.75 11.55
N PHE A 7 -11.38 -6.05 12.84
CA PHE A 7 -10.08 -6.10 13.49
C PHE A 7 -9.53 -7.53 13.66
N ILE A 8 -10.39 -8.57 13.58
CA ILE A 8 -9.99 -9.97 13.73
C ILE A 8 -10.24 -10.76 12.44
N GLU A 9 -11.45 -10.64 11.88
CA GLU A 9 -11.87 -11.48 10.75
C GLU A 9 -11.25 -11.03 9.41
N HIS A 10 -11.06 -9.73 9.20
CA HIS A 10 -10.38 -9.21 8.01
C HIS A 10 -8.88 -9.54 7.96
N PRO A 11 -8.06 -9.31 9.00
CA PRO A 11 -6.66 -9.75 9.00
C PRO A 11 -6.52 -11.28 8.84
N ALA A 12 -7.39 -12.06 9.51
CA ALA A 12 -7.41 -13.51 9.37
C ALA A 12 -7.73 -13.97 7.94
N SER A 13 -8.59 -13.24 7.21
CA SER A 13 -8.91 -13.56 5.81
C SER A 13 -7.75 -13.40 4.84
N VAL A 14 -6.67 -12.73 5.26
CA VAL A 14 -5.44 -12.54 4.47
C VAL A 14 -4.21 -13.19 5.13
N ASP A 15 -4.41 -14.12 6.06
CA ASP A 15 -3.36 -14.84 6.79
C ASP A 15 -2.37 -13.89 7.52
N GLU A 16 -2.90 -12.81 8.12
CA GLU A 16 -2.13 -11.84 8.90
C GLU A 16 -2.68 -11.68 10.31
N THR A 17 -1.79 -11.53 11.30
CA THR A 17 -2.20 -11.01 12.61
C THR A 17 -2.58 -9.53 12.47
N TYR A 18 -3.41 -9.01 13.38
CA TYR A 18 -3.79 -7.59 13.36
C TYR A 18 -2.56 -6.65 13.38
N GLY A 19 -1.53 -6.99 14.16
CA GLY A 19 -0.30 -6.20 14.22
C GLY A 19 0.48 -6.18 12.89
N GLU A 20 0.55 -7.32 12.20
CA GLU A 20 1.17 -7.39 10.87
C GLU A 20 0.39 -6.60 9.83
N HIS A 21 -0.94 -6.74 9.84
CA HIS A 21 -1.82 -6.01 8.94
C HIS A 21 -1.76 -4.50 9.16
N ALA A 22 -1.83 -4.06 10.42
CA ALA A 22 -1.72 -2.64 10.78
C ALA A 22 -0.35 -2.06 10.39
N ARG A 23 0.75 -2.77 10.66
CA ARG A 23 2.09 -2.33 10.24
C ARG A 23 2.20 -2.21 8.73
N ALA A 24 1.64 -3.16 8.00
CA ALA A 24 1.61 -3.11 6.55
C ALA A 24 0.82 -1.90 6.05
N ALA A 25 -0.43 -1.74 6.49
CA ALA A 25 -1.29 -0.62 6.12
C ALA A 25 -0.62 0.74 6.40
N LEU A 26 0.00 0.90 7.58
CA LEU A 26 0.76 2.10 7.92
C LEU A 26 1.96 2.32 6.99
N GLY A 27 2.67 1.27 6.61
CA GLY A 27 3.77 1.35 5.64
C GLY A 27 3.32 1.78 4.24
N PHE A 28 2.15 1.30 3.78
CA PHE A 28 1.52 1.75 2.54
C PHE A 28 1.11 3.22 2.64
N ALA A 29 0.42 3.61 3.71
CA ALA A 29 -0.02 4.98 3.95
C ALA A 29 1.15 5.98 3.95
N ALA A 30 2.23 5.68 4.68
CA ALA A 30 3.42 6.52 4.72
C ALA A 30 4.08 6.67 3.34
N SER A 31 4.16 5.58 2.57
CA SER A 31 4.75 5.60 1.23
C SER A 31 3.92 6.39 0.22
N LEU A 32 2.59 6.29 0.29
CA LEU A 32 1.65 7.05 -0.53
C LEU A 32 1.70 8.55 -0.18
N ALA A 33 1.73 8.90 1.11
CA ALA A 33 1.89 10.28 1.55
C ALA A 33 3.19 10.89 1.00
N ALA A 34 4.30 10.16 1.08
CA ALA A 34 5.57 10.60 0.52
C ALA A 34 5.55 10.70 -1.02
N ALA A 35 4.82 9.81 -1.72
CA ALA A 35 4.63 9.90 -3.17
C ALA A 35 3.80 11.14 -3.55
N SER A 36 2.74 11.44 -2.79
CA SER A 36 1.90 12.62 -2.96
C SER A 36 2.71 13.91 -2.79
N VAL A 37 3.49 14.03 -1.71
CA VAL A 37 4.37 15.19 -1.49
C VAL A 37 5.39 15.33 -2.63
N ALA A 38 6.01 14.23 -3.05
CA ALA A 38 6.97 14.25 -4.16
C ALA A 38 6.32 14.72 -5.48
N ALA A 39 5.11 14.26 -5.79
CA ALA A 39 4.36 14.70 -6.96
C ALA A 39 3.97 16.18 -6.88
N ALA A 40 3.56 16.66 -5.70
CA ALA A 40 3.25 18.08 -5.48
C ALA A 40 4.48 18.97 -5.69
N VAL A 41 5.64 18.58 -5.13
CA VAL A 41 6.91 19.30 -5.36
C VAL A 41 7.27 19.31 -6.85
N HIS A 42 7.15 18.17 -7.53
CA HIS A 42 7.42 18.07 -8.96
C HIS A 42 6.48 18.94 -9.81
N ALA A 43 5.20 19.04 -9.44
CA ALA A 43 4.23 19.88 -10.15
C ALA A 43 4.57 21.38 -10.06
N VAL A 44 5.20 21.82 -8.96
CA VAL A 44 5.67 23.20 -8.79
C VAL A 44 7.04 23.40 -9.43
N VAL A 45 7.95 22.43 -9.28
CA VAL A 45 9.32 22.47 -9.81
C VAL A 45 9.64 21.16 -10.52
N PRO A 46 9.45 21.06 -11.85
CA PRO A 46 9.59 19.80 -12.59
C PRO A 46 10.97 19.13 -12.49
N ALA A 47 12.04 19.90 -12.27
CA ALA A 47 13.38 19.34 -12.08
C ALA A 47 13.56 18.59 -10.75
N LEU A 48 12.67 18.79 -9.77
CA LEU A 48 12.71 18.11 -8.48
C LEU A 48 11.80 16.88 -8.49
N CYS A 49 12.22 15.83 -7.78
CA CYS A 49 11.41 14.62 -7.55
C CYS A 49 10.91 13.87 -8.81
N GLU A 50 11.57 14.06 -9.97
CA GLU A 50 11.13 13.60 -11.31
C GLU A 50 10.59 12.16 -11.35
N ARG A 51 11.24 11.23 -10.66
CA ARG A 51 10.81 9.81 -10.60
C ARG A 51 10.44 9.34 -9.20
N SER A 52 10.38 10.23 -8.22
CA SER A 52 10.19 9.85 -6.82
C SER A 52 8.79 9.34 -6.53
N ALA A 53 7.77 9.97 -7.11
CA ALA A 53 6.38 9.53 -6.95
C ALA A 53 6.15 8.17 -7.64
N SER A 54 6.52 8.05 -8.92
CA SER A 54 6.33 6.83 -9.71
C SER A 54 7.07 5.63 -9.11
N ARG A 55 8.34 5.80 -8.71
CA ARG A 55 9.11 4.72 -8.04
C ARG A 55 8.43 4.21 -6.78
N ARG A 56 7.84 5.09 -5.97
CA ARG A 56 7.12 4.70 -4.75
C ARG A 56 5.85 3.93 -5.09
N VAL A 57 5.09 4.36 -6.10
CA VAL A 57 3.88 3.65 -6.53
C VAL A 57 4.22 2.27 -7.10
N CYS A 58 5.25 2.16 -7.95
CA CYS A 58 5.72 0.86 -8.46
C CYS A 58 6.16 -0.07 -7.31
N ALA A 59 6.94 0.43 -6.36
CA ALA A 59 7.36 -0.38 -5.22
C ALA A 59 6.18 -0.83 -4.32
N LEU A 60 5.13 -0.02 -4.22
CA LEU A 60 3.89 -0.41 -3.51
C LEU A 60 3.10 -1.44 -4.30
N TYR A 61 3.04 -1.29 -5.63
CA TYR A 61 2.44 -2.28 -6.52
C TYR A 61 3.15 -3.63 -6.40
N ASP A 62 4.47 -3.66 -6.50
CA ASP A 62 5.26 -4.89 -6.35
C ASP A 62 5.03 -5.56 -5.00
N LYS A 63 4.94 -4.79 -3.91
CA LYS A 63 4.59 -5.30 -2.58
C LYS A 63 3.19 -5.90 -2.51
N MET A 64 2.25 -5.39 -3.31
CA MET A 64 0.88 -5.90 -3.36
C MET A 64 0.77 -7.17 -4.20
N THR A 65 1.57 -7.26 -5.27
CA THR A 65 1.52 -8.34 -6.27
C THR A 65 2.57 -9.43 -6.08
N THR A 66 3.42 -9.34 -5.04
CA THR A 66 4.45 -10.34 -4.72
C THR A 66 4.23 -11.00 -3.35
N GLY A 67 4.66 -12.25 -3.20
CA GLY A 67 4.69 -12.97 -1.92
C GLY A 67 3.29 -13.32 -1.38
N LYS A 68 3.16 -13.39 -0.05
CA LYS A 68 1.88 -13.76 0.61
C LYS A 68 0.72 -12.83 0.24
N ARG A 69 0.99 -11.55 -0.05
CA ARG A 69 -0.03 -10.56 -0.42
C ARG A 69 -0.57 -10.77 -1.83
N ALA A 70 0.25 -11.31 -2.74
CA ALA A 70 -0.18 -11.65 -4.10
C ALA A 70 -1.28 -12.73 -4.08
N ALA A 71 -1.10 -13.76 -3.26
CA ALA A 71 -2.06 -14.85 -3.11
C ALA A 71 -3.42 -14.38 -2.56
N ASN A 72 -3.42 -13.24 -1.86
CA ASN A 72 -4.59 -12.63 -1.24
C ASN A 72 -5.04 -11.36 -1.96
N ALA A 73 -4.48 -11.04 -3.13
CA ALA A 73 -4.85 -9.87 -3.90
C ALA A 73 -6.30 -10.03 -4.43
N PRO A 74 -7.12 -8.96 -4.41
CA PRO A 74 -8.48 -9.05 -4.94
C PRO A 74 -8.45 -9.46 -6.41
N GLN A 75 -9.34 -10.40 -6.80
CA GLN A 75 -9.36 -11.07 -8.11
C GLN A 75 -9.34 -10.11 -9.33
N ARG A 76 -9.72 -8.83 -9.15
CA ARG A 76 -9.66 -7.80 -10.21
C ARG A 76 -8.25 -7.31 -10.58
N LEU A 77 -7.21 -7.63 -9.79
CA LEU A 77 -5.82 -7.30 -10.14
C LEU A 77 -5.09 -8.42 -10.90
N ALA A 78 -5.71 -9.60 -11.04
CA ALA A 78 -5.10 -10.76 -11.70
C ALA A 78 -5.50 -10.91 -13.18
N ALA A 79 -6.20 -9.92 -13.75
CA ALA A 79 -6.71 -9.91 -15.13
C ALA A 79 -5.85 -9.06 -16.06
#